data_AF-A0A088CK07-F1
#
_entry.id   AF-A0A088CK07-F1
#
_cell.length_a   1.000
_cell.length_b   1.000
_cell.length_c   1.000
_cell.angle_alpha   90.00
_cell.angle_beta   90.00
_cell.angle_gamma   90.00
#
_symmetry.space_group_name_H-M   'P 1'
#
loop_
_entity.id
_entity.type
_entity.pdbx_description
1 polymer ?
#
loop_
_entity_poly.entity_id
_entity_poly.type
_entity_poly.pdbx_seq_one_letter_code
_entity_poly.pdbx_strand_id
1 'polypeptide(L)'
;MNLLLCTSALMFLIGLYGITTSKSLIRILMCLEILFNAVNLNLLTFSTFLDSQEIKGQVFSLFVLTIAASESAIALAILLLLSRQQNSVNIKNWSRLKW
;
A
#
# COMPACT_ATOMS: atom_id res chain seq x y z
N MET A 1 -21.44 4.31 -9.30
CA MET A 1 -20.57 3.16 -9.67
C MET A 1 -19.33 3.59 -10.44
N ASN A 2 -19.45 4.18 -11.64
CA ASN A 2 -18.30 4.63 -12.43
C ASN A 2 -17.37 5.58 -11.65
N LEU A 3 -17.94 6.44 -10.81
CA LEU A 3 -17.18 7.31 -9.93
C LEU A 3 -16.27 6.53 -8.97
N LEU A 4 -16.75 5.44 -8.35
CA LEU A 4 -15.96 4.61 -7.43
C LEU A 4 -14.82 3.89 -8.15
N LEU A 5 -15.07 3.35 -9.34
CA LEU A 5 -14.01 2.76 -10.17
C LEU A 5 -12.97 3.81 -10.55
N CYS A 6 -13.39 4.98 -11.04
CA CYS A 6 -12.49 6.09 -11.36
C CYS A 6 -11.69 6.55 -10.13
N THR A 7 -12.33 6.67 -8.96
CA THR A 7 -11.64 7.04 -7.70
C THR A 7 -10.62 5.98 -7.30
N SER A 8 -10.95 4.69 -7.37
CA SER A 8 -9.99 3.62 -7.08
C SER A 8 -8.80 3.63 -8.04
N ALA A 9 -9.03 3.84 -9.34
CA ALA A 9 -7.98 3.94 -10.34
C ALA A 9 -7.08 5.17 -10.09
N LEU A 10 -7.67 6.33 -9.75
CA LEU A 10 -6.91 7.53 -9.41
C LEU A 10 -6.06 7.33 -8.13
N MET A 11 -6.63 6.75 -7.08
CA MET A 11 -5.89 6.43 -5.86
C MET A 11 -4.75 5.45 -6.12
N PHE A 12 -4.97 4.45 -6.98
CA PHE A 12 -3.95 3.49 -7.39
C PHE A 12 -2.78 4.20 -8.10
N LEU A 13 -3.09 5.06 -9.06
CA LEU A 13 -2.07 5.84 -9.80
C LEU A 13 -1.30 6.79 -8.88
N ILE A 14 -1.97 7.46 -7.94
CA ILE A 14 -1.34 8.33 -6.94
C ILE A 14 -0.39 7.53 -6.05
N GLY A 15 -0.82 6.36 -5.57
CA GLY A 15 0.02 5.49 -4.77
C GLY A 15 1.24 5.00 -5.55
N LEU A 16 1.05 4.56 -6.80
CA LEU A 16 2.13 4.12 -7.69
C LEU A 16 3.16 5.24 -7.93
N TYR A 17 2.69 6.44 -8.28
CA TYR A 17 3.55 7.62 -8.48
C TYR A 17 4.28 8.02 -7.19
N GLY A 18 3.60 7.88 -6.06
CA GLY A 18 4.17 8.12 -4.74
C GLY A 18 5.32 7.17 -4.43
N ILE A 19 5.20 5.87 -4.73
CA ILE A 19 6.28 4.90 -4.54
C ILE A 19 7.53 5.28 -5.34
N THR A 20 7.38 5.59 -6.63
CA THR A 20 8.53 5.87 -7.51
C THR A 20 9.25 7.17 -7.18
N THR A 21 8.53 8.16 -6.66
CA THR A 21 9.08 9.51 -6.38
C THR A 21 9.63 9.65 -4.96
N SER A 22 9.29 8.72 -4.08
CA SER A 22 9.62 8.81 -2.65
C SER A 22 11.10 8.56 -2.37
N LYS A 23 11.72 9.48 -1.63
CA LYS A 23 13.12 9.36 -1.15
C LYS A 23 13.24 8.78 0.26
N SER A 24 12.13 8.71 0.99
CA SER A 24 12.08 8.23 2.37
C SER A 24 11.31 6.91 2.41
N LEU A 25 11.85 5.92 3.12
CA LEU A 25 11.25 4.57 3.18
C LEU A 25 9.85 4.63 3.81
N ILE A 26 9.66 5.47 4.82
CA ILE A 26 8.35 5.73 5.46
C ILE A 26 7.32 6.22 4.44
N ARG A 27 7.73 7.09 3.51
CA ARG A 27 6.82 7.62 2.48
C ARG A 27 6.44 6.53 1.48
N ILE A 28 7.38 5.65 1.13
CA ILE A 28 7.10 4.47 0.30
C ILE A 28 6.04 3.59 0.97
N LEU A 29 6.19 3.32 2.28
CA LEU A 29 5.21 2.53 3.04
C LEU A 29 3.83 3.18 3.05
N MET A 30 3.73 4.50 3.29
CA MET A 30 2.44 5.19 3.22
C MET A 30 1.81 5.13 1.82
N CYS A 31 2.60 5.23 0.74
CA CYS A 31 2.08 5.09 -0.62
C CYS A 31 1.61 3.66 -0.92
N LEU A 32 2.23 2.66 -0.30
CA LEU A 32 1.85 1.26 -0.42
C LEU A 32 0.49 0.98 0.26
N GLU A 33 0.23 1.59 1.42
CA GLU A 33 -1.09 1.55 2.07
C GLU A 33 -2.19 2.17 1.17
N ILE A 34 -1.90 3.28 0.49
CA ILE A 34 -2.84 3.91 -0.45
C ILE A 34 -3.16 2.96 -1.62
N LEU A 35 -2.18 2.22 -2.13
CA LEU A 35 -2.38 1.21 -3.17
C LEU A 35 -3.28 0.07 -2.70
N PHE A 36 -3.04 -0.48 -1.51
CA PHE A 36 -3.91 -1.54 -0.96
C PHE A 36 -5.34 -1.06 -0.76
N ASN A 37 -5.52 0.18 -0.27
CA ASN A 37 -6.85 0.74 -0.11
C ASN A 37 -7.57 0.94 -1.47
N ALA A 38 -6.84 1.32 -2.51
CA ALA A 38 -7.39 1.42 -3.87
C ALA A 38 -7.85 0.06 -4.42
N VAL A 39 -7.05 -0.99 -4.23
CA VAL A 39 -7.40 -2.37 -4.62
C VAL A 39 -8.63 -2.86 -3.86
N ASN A 40 -8.70 -2.60 -2.55
CA ASN A 40 -9.85 -2.94 -1.72
C ASN A 40 -11.12 -2.23 -2.19
N LEU A 41 -11.06 -0.93 -2.50
CA LEU A 41 -12.21 -0.18 -3.01
C LEU A 41 -12.70 -0.75 -4.36
N ASN A 42 -11.76 -1.12 -5.24
CA ASN A 42 -12.07 -1.71 -6.54
C ASN A 42 -12.77 -3.08 -6.37
N LEU A 43 -12.24 -3.93 -5.50
CA LEU A 43 -12.80 -5.23 -5.19
C LEU A 43 -14.21 -5.14 -4.57
N LEU A 44 -14.41 -4.23 -3.61
CA LEU A 44 -15.74 -3.99 -3.02
C LEU A 44 -16.74 -3.53 -4.08
N THR A 45 -16.30 -2.68 -5.01
CA THR A 45 -17.15 -2.17 -6.09
C THR A 45 -17.51 -3.26 -7.11
N PHE A 46 -16.58 -4.17 -7.42
CA PHE A 46 -16.88 -5.33 -8.26
C PHE A 46 -17.79 -6.34 -7.56
N SER A 47 -17.57 -6.59 -6.28
CA SER A 47 -18.41 -7.51 -5.49
C SER A 47 -19.87 -7.06 -5.45
N THR A 48 -20.10 -5.76 -5.29
CA THR A 48 -21.47 -5.20 -5.31
C THR A 48 -22.12 -5.27 -6.68
N PHE A 49 -21.33 -5.30 -7.77
CA PHE A 49 -21.83 -5.34 -9.14
C PHE A 49 -22.12 -6.76 -9.65
N LEU A 50 -21.22 -7.72 -9.40
CA LEU A 50 -21.35 -9.09 -9.91
C LEU A 50 -22.28 -9.95 -9.06
N ASP A 51 -22.28 -9.78 -7.73
CA ASP A 51 -22.97 -10.71 -6.84
C ASP A 51 -23.40 -10.01 -5.55
N SER A 52 -24.48 -9.23 -5.62
CA SER A 52 -24.96 -8.42 -4.48
C SER A 52 -25.43 -9.26 -3.28
N GLN A 53 -25.67 -10.55 -3.49
CA GLN A 53 -26.14 -11.48 -2.46
C GLN A 53 -25.01 -12.19 -1.72
N GLU A 54 -23.81 -12.26 -2.30
CA GLU A 54 -22.68 -12.98 -1.71
C GLU A 54 -21.59 -12.03 -1.17
N ILE A 55 -21.26 -12.19 0.10
CA ILE A 55 -20.36 -11.31 0.88
C ILE A 55 -18.86 -11.57 0.55
N LYS A 56 -18.57 -12.32 -0.52
CA LYS A 56 -17.22 -12.82 -0.86
C LYS A 56 -16.18 -11.69 -1.01
N GLY A 57 -16.52 -10.61 -1.71
CA GLY A 57 -15.58 -9.50 -1.90
C GLY A 57 -15.31 -8.68 -0.64
N GLN A 58 -16.28 -8.60 0.27
CA GLN A 58 -16.08 -7.94 1.57
C GLN A 58 -15.15 -8.76 2.46
N VAL A 59 -15.32 -10.09 2.52
CA VAL A 59 -14.42 -10.98 3.27
C VAL A 59 -13.00 -10.93 2.71
N PHE A 60 -12.83 -10.99 1.39
CA PHE A 60 -11.51 -10.92 0.77
C PHE A 60 -10.80 -9.58 1.04
N SER A 61 -11.54 -8.46 1.04
CA SER A 61 -10.97 -7.16 1.42
C SER A 61 -10.45 -7.10 2.85
N LEU A 62 -11.13 -7.79 3.77
CA LEU A 62 -10.73 -7.87 5.17
C LEU A 62 -9.42 -8.66 5.35
N PHE A 63 -9.22 -9.70 4.55
CA PHE A 63 -7.93 -10.40 4.46
C PHE A 63 -6.83 -9.49 3.93
N VAL A 64 -7.08 -8.73 2.87
CA VAL A 64 -6.09 -7.78 2.32
C VAL A 64 -5.71 -6.73 3.36
N LEU A 65 -6.68 -6.17 4.10
CA LEU A 65 -6.40 -5.23 5.20
C LEU A 65 -5.53 -5.84 6.30
N THR A 66 -5.80 -7.10 6.67
CA THR A 66 -5.02 -7.81 7.70
C THR A 66 -3.58 -8.07 7.25
N ILE A 67 -3.40 -8.43 5.97
CA ILE A 67 -2.08 -8.62 5.37
C ILE A 67 -1.32 -7.29 5.30
N ALA A 68 -1.97 -6.21 4.86
CA ALA A 68 -1.37 -4.88 4.81
C ALA A 68 -0.93 -4.38 6.20
N ALA A 69 -1.76 -4.60 7.24
CA ALA A 69 -1.40 -4.29 8.62
C ALA A 69 -0.18 -5.10 9.09
N SER A 70 -0.10 -6.37 8.71
CA SER A 70 1.04 -7.24 9.04
C SER A 70 2.31 -6.80 8.31
N GLU A 71 2.20 -6.44 7.03
CA GLU A 71 3.32 -5.93 6.23
C GLU A 71 3.88 -4.62 6.81
N SER A 72 3.03 -3.64 7.11
CA SER A 72 3.46 -2.36 7.67
C SER A 72 4.12 -2.52 9.03
N ALA A 73 3.65 -3.43 9.89
CA ALA A 73 4.30 -3.75 11.15
C ALA A 73 5.73 -4.31 10.95
N ILE A 74 5.90 -5.25 10.02
CA ILE A 74 7.22 -5.83 9.69
C ILE A 74 8.13 -4.76 9.08
N ALA A 75 7.63 -3.98 8.13
CA ALA A 75 8.39 -2.95 7.45
C ALA A 75 8.86 -1.84 8.40
N LEU A 76 8.01 -1.43 9.34
CA LEU A 76 8.38 -0.46 10.40
C LEU A 76 9.41 -1.05 11.37
N ALA A 77 9.30 -2.33 11.73
CA ALA A 77 10.30 -2.98 12.58
C ALA A 77 11.69 -2.98 11.91
N ILE A 78 11.73 -3.33 10.62
CA ILE A 78 12.97 -3.27 9.82
C ILE A 78 13.47 -1.82 9.74
N LEU A 79 12.59 -0.87 9.47
CA LEU A 79 12.94 0.56 9.41
C LEU A 79 13.58 1.06 10.70
N LEU A 80 13.06 0.67 11.86
CA LEU A 80 13.61 1.06 13.17
C LEU A 80 15.00 0.47 13.40
N LEU A 81 15.20 -0.80 13.05
CA LEU A 81 16.51 -1.45 13.14
C LEU A 81 17.55 -0.76 12.24
N LEU A 82 17.16 -0.43 11.01
CA LEU A 82 18.01 0.28 10.05
C LEU A 82 18.29 1.72 10.48
N SER A 83 17.29 2.42 11.01
CA SER A 83 17.44 3.79 11.49
C SER A 83 18.41 3.89 12.68
N ARG A 84 18.47 2.85 13.53
CA ARG A 84 19.45 2.78 14.63
C ARG A 84 20.89 2.62 14.13
N GLN A 85 21.10 2.02 12.97
CA GLN A 85 22.43 1.75 12.41
C GLN A 85 22.98 2.92 11.57
N GLN A 86 22.12 3.68 10.88
CA GLN A 86 22.55 4.69 9.90
C GLN A 86 22.15 6.14 10.23
N ASN A 87 21.52 6.38 11.40
CA ASN A 87 21.06 7.70 11.87
C ASN A 87 20.19 8.49 10.86
N SER A 88 19.70 7.83 9.80
CA SER A 88 18.95 8.43 8.71
C SER A 88 18.08 7.39 8.00
N VAL A 89 16.86 7.80 7.63
CA VAL A 89 15.83 6.97 6.99
C VAL A 89 15.77 7.20 5.46
N ASN A 90 16.77 7.88 4.91
CA ASN A 90 16.81 8.27 3.49
C ASN A 90 17.40 7.15 2.63
N ILE A 91 16.69 6.71 1.58
CA ILE A 91 17.12 5.63 0.66
C ILE A 91 18.47 5.96 0.00
N LYS A 92 18.79 7.25 -0.20
CA LYS A 92 20.01 7.66 -0.91
C LYS A 92 21.31 7.27 -0.21
N ASN A 93 21.29 7.05 1.11
CA ASN A 93 22.49 6.72 1.88
C ASN A 93 22.83 5.22 1.82
N TRP A 94 21.96 4.41 1.23
CA TRP A 94 22.10 2.95 1.12
C TRP A 94 22.91 2.51 -0.11
N SER A 95 23.57 3.43 -0.81
CA SER A 95 24.38 3.11 -2.01
C SER A 95 25.65 2.30 -1.72
N ARG A 96 25.94 1.93 -0.46
CA ARG A 96 27.11 1.11 -0.07
C ARG A 96 27.10 -0.33 -0.62
N LEU A 97 25.99 -0.80 -1.21
CA LEU A 97 25.89 -2.12 -1.85
C LEU A 97 25.96 -2.06 -3.39
N LYS A 98 26.19 -0.88 -3.98
CA LYS A 98 26.56 -0.81 -5.40
C LYS A 98 28.02 -1.23 -5.53
N TRP A 99 28.23 -2.35 -6.23
CA TRP A 99 29.53 -2.69 -6.81
C TRP A 99 29.99 -1.60 -7.77
#